data_AF-A0A950IVE7-F1
#
_entry.id   AF-A0A950IVE7-F1
#
_cell.length_a   1.000
_cell.length_b   1.000
_cell.length_c   1.000
_cell.angle_alpha   90.00
_cell.angle_beta   90.00
_cell.angle_gamma   90.00
#
_symmetry.space_group_name_H-M   'P 1'
#
loop_
_entity.id
_entity.type
_entity.pdbx_description
1 polymer ?
#
loop_
_entity_poly.entity_id
_entity_poly.type
_entity_poly.pdbx_seq_one_letter_code
_entity_poly.pdbx_strand_id
1 'polypeptide(L)'
;MRSISELRERTNEVTAELLLADAEIAMTFLDLADTTRVPENRIRRRREAAKAYQTILKLLPRVDTTEEQKLTLKGRLDQIHRRLSK
;
A
#
# COMPACT_ATOMS: atom_id res chain seq x y z
N MET A 1 -26.89 18.45 8.89
CA MET A 1 -26.64 17.02 9.17
C MET A 1 -26.16 16.42 7.85
N ARG A 2 -24.94 15.86 7.78
CA ARG A 2 -24.47 15.24 6.53
C ARG A 2 -25.25 13.95 6.27
N SER A 3 -25.48 13.61 5.01
CA SER A 3 -26.16 12.35 4.68
C SER A 3 -25.24 11.15 4.92
N ILE A 4 -25.81 9.97 5.16
CA ILE A 4 -25.03 8.73 5.31
C ILE A 4 -24.21 8.44 4.04
N SER A 5 -24.73 8.81 2.87
CA SER A 5 -24.04 8.66 1.58
C SER A 5 -22.80 9.54 1.48
N GLU A 6 -22.90 10.82 1.85
CA GLU A 6 -21.76 11.75 1.85
C GLU A 6 -20.64 11.29 2.82
N LEU A 7 -21.02 10.73 3.98
CA LEU A 7 -20.05 10.18 4.92
C LEU A 7 -19.36 8.94 4.36
N ARG A 8 -20.08 8.08 3.64
CA ARG A 8 -19.53 6.87 3.03
C ARG A 8 -18.56 7.21 1.90
N GLU A 9 -18.93 8.11 0.99
CA GLU A 9 -18.07 8.54 -0.11
C GLU A 9 -16.75 9.12 0.39
N ARG A 10 -16.83 10.03 1.36
CA ARG A 10 -15.65 10.65 1.96
C ARG A 10 -14.77 9.67 2.74
N THR A 11 -15.40 8.69 3.39
CA THR A 11 -14.66 7.60 4.05
C THR A 11 -13.93 6.73 3.03
N ASN A 12 -14.57 6.41 1.91
CA ASN A 12 -13.96 5.63 0.84
C ASN A 12 -12.77 6.37 0.22
N GLU A 13 -12.93 7.66 -0.08
CA GLU A 13 -11.87 8.51 -0.63
C GLU A 13 -10.64 8.52 0.29
N VAL A 14 -10.83 8.83 1.57
CA VAL A 14 -9.75 8.81 2.58
C VAL A 14 -9.13 7.42 2.69
N THR A 15 -9.93 6.36 2.63
CA THR A 15 -9.39 5.00 2.72
C THR A 15 -8.55 4.65 1.48
N ALA A 16 -8.97 5.08 0.28
CA ALA A 16 -8.21 4.88 -0.95
C ALA A 16 -6.86 5.63 -0.91
N GLU A 17 -6.85 6.87 -0.39
CA GLU A 17 -5.62 7.63 -0.16
C GLU A 17 -4.69 6.94 0.85
N LEU A 18 -5.24 6.38 1.92
CA LEU A 18 -4.47 5.60 2.90
C LEU A 18 -3.83 4.36 2.26
N LEU A 19 -4.54 3.63 1.39
CA LEU A 19 -3.95 2.49 0.68
C LEU A 19 -2.80 2.91 -0.25
N LEU A 20 -2.91 4.08 -0.89
CA LEU A 20 -1.84 4.63 -1.72
C LEU A 20 -0.62 5.00 -0.89
N ALA A 21 -0.82 5.64 0.27
CA ALA A 21 0.24 5.96 1.21
C ALA A 21 0.93 4.70 1.75
N ASP A 22 0.17 3.68 2.12
CA ASP A 22 0.72 2.39 2.57
C ASP A 22 1.57 1.73 1.47
N ALA A 23 1.15 1.83 0.20
CA ALA A 23 1.93 1.32 -0.93
C ALA A 23 3.27 2.06 -1.09
N GLU A 24 3.27 3.37 -0.84
CA GLU A 24 4.48 4.21 -0.89
C GLU A 24 5.43 3.92 0.27
N ILE A 25 4.90 3.70 1.46
CA ILE A 25 5.67 3.26 2.63
C ILE A 25 6.31 1.89 2.36
N ALA A 26 5.56 0.94 1.78
CA ALA A 26 6.09 -0.37 1.41
C ALA A 26 7.26 -0.25 0.43
N MET A 27 7.13 0.60 -0.59
CA MET A 27 8.20 0.90 -1.54
C MET A 27 9.42 1.53 -0.87
N THR A 28 9.21 2.49 0.02
CA THR A 28 10.28 3.12 0.81
C THR A 28 11.04 2.09 1.65
N PHE A 29 10.35 1.15 2.28
CA PHE A 29 11.01 0.08 3.02
C PHE A 29 11.84 -0.83 2.11
N LEU A 30 11.38 -1.10 0.89
CA LEU A 30 12.17 -1.87 -0.07
C LEU A 30 13.41 -1.10 -0.55
N ASP A 31 13.30 0.22 -0.78
CA ASP A 31 14.45 1.07 -1.14
C ASP A 31 15.49 1.11 -0.02
N LEU A 32 15.03 1.21 1.22
CA LEU A 32 15.89 1.10 2.39
C LEU A 32 16.52 -0.29 2.51
N ALA A 33 15.78 -1.36 2.21
CA ALA A 33 16.32 -2.72 2.25
C ALA A 33 17.46 -2.89 1.24
N ASP A 34 17.29 -2.37 0.01
CA ASP A 34 18.26 -2.48 -1.08
C ASP A 34 19.56 -1.71 -0.79
N THR A 35 19.47 -0.59 -0.06
CA THR A 35 20.64 0.23 0.31
C THR A 35 21.28 -0.16 1.65
N THR A 36 20.58 -0.93 2.49
CA THR A 36 21.06 -1.35 3.81
C THR A 36 22.14 -2.44 3.69
N ARG A 37 23.30 -2.22 4.34
CA ARG A 37 24.42 -3.20 4.40
C ARG A 37 24.26 -4.25 5.50
N VAL A 38 23.55 -3.93 6.58
CA VAL A 38 23.34 -4.82 7.73
C VAL A 38 22.23 -5.84 7.40
N PRO A 39 22.54 -7.15 7.31
CA PRO A 39 21.58 -8.16 6.86
C PRO A 39 20.28 -8.19 7.67
N GLU A 40 20.36 -8.05 8.98
CA GLU A 40 19.21 -8.09 9.89
C GLU A 40 18.25 -6.93 9.60
N ASN A 41 18.80 -5.74 9.36
CA ASN A 41 18.02 -4.56 9.00
C ASN A 41 17.38 -4.73 7.63
N ARG A 42 18.09 -5.28 6.64
CA ARG A 42 17.54 -5.58 5.31
C ARG A 42 16.34 -6.53 5.41
N ILE A 43 16.48 -7.63 6.15
CA ILE A 43 15.40 -8.61 6.36
C ILE A 43 14.21 -7.94 7.05
N ARG A 44 14.46 -7.15 8.11
CA ARG A 44 13.39 -6.43 8.81
C ARG A 44 12.62 -5.50 7.89
N ARG A 45 13.32 -4.69 7.07
CA ARG A 45 12.67 -3.76 6.13
C ARG A 45 11.83 -4.50 5.08
N ARG A 46 12.33 -5.63 4.55
CA ARG A 46 11.54 -6.47 3.62
C ARG A 46 10.29 -7.05 4.29
N ARG A 47 10.36 -7.44 5.57
CA ARG A 47 9.19 -7.89 6.34
C ARG A 47 8.16 -6.78 6.53
N GLU A 48 8.59 -5.55 6.85
CA GLU A 48 7.68 -4.41 6.95
C GLU A 48 7.00 -4.09 5.61
N ALA A 49 7.75 -4.12 4.50
CA ALA A 49 7.18 -3.97 3.16
C ALA A 49 6.16 -5.07 2.84
N ALA A 50 6.46 -6.33 3.17
CA ALA A 50 5.55 -7.45 2.98
C ALA A 50 4.26 -7.32 3.81
N LYS A 51 4.37 -6.82 5.05
CA LYS A 51 3.21 -6.58 5.93
C LYS A 51 2.30 -5.48 5.38
N ALA A 52 2.87 -4.38 4.89
CA ALA A 52 2.11 -3.31 4.24
C ALA A 52 1.41 -3.84 2.98
N TYR A 53 2.13 -4.57 2.12
CA TYR A 53 1.57 -5.21 0.93
C TYR A 53 0.36 -6.10 1.23
N GLN A 54 0.50 -7.00 2.22
CA GLN A 54 -0.59 -7.89 2.63
C GLN A 54 -1.80 -7.13 3.20
N THR A 55 -1.54 -6.07 3.97
CA THR A 55 -2.60 -5.20 4.50
C THR A 55 -3.40 -4.56 3.38
N ILE A 56 -2.72 -4.00 2.37
CA ILE A 56 -3.38 -3.37 1.22
C ILE A 56 -4.22 -4.39 0.47
N LEU A 57 -3.69 -5.58 0.17
CA LEU A 57 -4.44 -6.64 -0.51
C LEU A 57 -5.71 -7.06 0.23
N LYS A 58 -5.68 -7.07 1.57
CA LYS A 58 -6.83 -7.41 2.40
C LYS A 58 -7.90 -6.31 2.40
N LEU A 59 -7.49 -5.05 2.34
CA LEU A 59 -8.38 -3.89 2.45
C LEU A 59 -8.95 -3.46 1.10
N LEU A 60 -8.19 -3.59 0.02
CA LEU A 60 -8.56 -3.13 -1.33
C LEU A 60 -9.95 -3.60 -1.79
N PRO A 61 -10.39 -4.86 -1.59
CA PRO A 61 -11.72 -5.30 -2.03
C PRO A 61 -12.90 -4.62 -1.30
N ARG A 62 -12.61 -3.87 -0.23
CA ARG A 62 -13.62 -3.22 0.64
C ARG A 62 -13.69 -1.71 0.42
N VAL A 63 -12.84 -1.17 -0.44
CA VAL A 63 -12.71 0.26 -0.70
C VAL A 63 -13.22 0.54 -2.10
N ASP A 64 -14.11 1.51 -2.22
CA ASP A 64 -14.56 1.99 -3.51
C ASP A 64 -13.53 2.99 -4.04
N THR A 65 -12.72 2.56 -5.00
CA THR A 65 -11.64 3.36 -5.58
C THR A 65 -12.04 3.89 -6.94
N THR A 66 -11.62 5.10 -7.29
CA THR A 66 -11.69 5.55 -8.69
C THR A 66 -10.82 4.67 -9.59
N GLU A 67 -11.11 4.63 -10.89
CA GLU A 67 -10.29 3.85 -11.82
C GLU A 67 -8.82 4.32 -11.86
N GLU A 68 -8.57 5.61 -11.68
CA GLU A 68 -7.21 6.17 -11.56
C GLU A 68 -6.49 5.64 -10.31
N GLN A 69 -7.15 5.67 -9.15
CA GLN A 69 -6.59 5.14 -7.90
C GLN A 69 -6.31 3.64 -8.01
N LYS A 70 -7.23 2.89 -8.61
CA LYS A 70 -7.10 1.45 -8.84
C LYS A 70 -5.92 1.11 -9.74
N LEU A 71 -5.76 1.83 -10.86
CA LEU A 71 -4.62 1.67 -11.76
C LEU A 71 -3.30 1.98 -11.07
N THR A 72 -3.26 3.08 -10.31
CA THR A 72 -2.08 3.50 -9.55
C THR A 72 -1.71 2.47 -8.47
N LEU A 73 -2.68 2.02 -7.67
CA LEU A 73 -2.48 0.98 -6.66
C LEU A 73 -2.01 -0.32 -7.29
N LYS A 74 -2.62 -0.77 -8.39
CA LYS A 74 -2.19 -1.98 -9.09
C LYS A 74 -0.73 -1.88 -9.55
N GLY A 75 -0.34 -0.76 -10.17
CA GLY A 75 1.04 -0.54 -10.60
C GLY A 75 2.04 -0.61 -9.44
N ARG A 76 1.72 0.05 -8.31
CA ARG A 76 2.55 0.00 -7.09
C ARG A 76 2.62 -1.42 -6.51
N LEU A 77 1.48 -2.11 -6.39
CA LEU A 77 1.40 -3.47 -5.86
C LEU A 77 2.17 -4.48 -6.71
N ASP A 78 2.10 -4.38 -8.04
CA ASP A 78 2.87 -5.22 -8.96
C ASP A 78 4.38 -5.01 -8.76
N GLN A 79 4.81 -3.76 -8.55
CA GLN A 79 6.21 -3.44 -8.28
C GLN A 79 6.68 -3.99 -6.93
N ILE A 80 5.88 -3.82 -5.88
CA ILE A 80 6.17 -4.36 -4.55
C ILE A 80 6.28 -5.89 -4.61
N HIS A 81 5.32 -6.56 -5.26
CA HIS A 81 5.31 -8.00 -5.42
C HIS A 81 6.60 -8.49 -6.09
N ARG A 82 6.95 -7.92 -7.25
CA ARG A 82 8.18 -8.27 -7.98
C ARG A 82 9.44 -8.10 -7.14
N ARG A 83 9.51 -7.09 -6.27
CA ARG A 83 10.69 -6.83 -5.42
C ARG A 83 10.76 -7.77 -4.21
N LEU A 84 9.61 -8.17 -3.66
CA LEU A 84 9.53 -9.13 -2.56
C LEU A 84 9.83 -10.57 -2.98
N SER A 85 9.58 -10.92 -4.25
CA SER A 85 9.86 -12.24 -4.82
C SER A 85 11.31 -12.46 -5.24
N LYS A 86 12.17 -11.43 -5.21
CA LYS A 86 13.62 -11.54 -5.39
C LYS A 86 14.30 -11.99 -4.11
#